data_AF-A0A892ZKX9-F1
#
_entry.id   AF-A0A892ZKX9-F1
#
_cell.length_a   1.000
_cell.length_b   1.000
_cell.length_c   1.000
_cell.angle_alpha   90.00
_cell.angle_beta   90.00
_cell.angle_gamma   90.00
#
_symmetry.space_group_name_H-M   'P 1'
#
loop_
_entity.id
_entity.type
_entity.pdbx_description
1 polymer ?
#
loop_
_entity_poly.entity_id
_entity_poly.type
_entity_poly.pdbx_seq_one_letter_code
_entity_poly.pdbx_strand_id
1 'polypeptide(L)' 'MGNQAPVLSLGEWIITLIVLAIPLVNLVMLFVWGFSSKTNPNKANFCKAYLVIMAVFFVLYILLAVVLGLGGAFSGGDQ' A
#
# COMPACT_ATOMS: atom_id res chain seq x y z
N MET A 1 -7.72 21.10 -21.17
CA MET A 1 -6.80 19.98 -21.44
C MET A 1 -5.91 19.84 -20.23
N GLY A 2 -6.01 18.74 -19.47
CA GLY A 2 -5.15 18.55 -18.29
C GLY A 2 -3.69 18.52 -18.72
N ASN A 3 -2.81 19.25 -18.03
CA ASN A 3 -1.37 19.22 -18.26
C ASN A 3 -0.89 17.76 -18.19
N GLN A 4 -0.48 17.18 -19.32
CA GLN A 4 -0.09 15.78 -19.38
C GLN A 4 1.29 15.64 -18.72
N ALA A 5 1.37 14.87 -17.64
CA ALA A 5 2.65 14.51 -17.06
C ALA A 5 3.43 13.62 -18.05
N PRO A 6 4.77 13.76 -18.14
CA PRO A 6 5.57 12.87 -18.96
C PRO A 6 5.34 11.41 -18.55
N VAL A 7 5.26 10.53 -19.54
CA VAL A 7 5.13 9.09 -19.30
C VAL A 7 6.43 8.58 -18.68
N LEU A 8 6.31 7.82 -17.59
CA LEU A 8 7.46 7.20 -16.94
C LEU A 8 8.01 6.09 -17.83
N SER A 9 9.32 6.07 -18.00
CA SER A 9 9.99 5.02 -18.76
C SER A 9 9.91 3.66 -18.03
N LEU A 10 10.17 2.56 -18.75
CA LEU A 10 10.31 1.23 -18.14
C LEU A 10 11.38 1.23 -17.02
N GLY A 11 12.51 1.90 -17.24
CA GLY A 11 13.59 2.00 -16.25
C GLY A 11 13.15 2.70 -14.96
N GLU A 12 12.34 3.76 -15.07
CA GLU A 12 11.80 4.45 -13.89
C GLU A 12 10.81 3.57 -13.12
N TRP A 13 10.00 2.76 -13.81
CA TRP A 13 9.13 1.78 -13.17
C TRP A 13 9.93 0.68 -12.48
N ILE A 14 10.98 0.15 -13.12
CA ILE A 14 11.87 -0.85 -12.52
C ILE A 14 12.49 -0.29 -11.23
N ILE A 15 13.08 0.91 -11.27
CA ILE A 15 13.66 1.54 -10.07
C ILE A 15 12.61 1.74 -8.99
N THR A 16 11.40 2.18 -9.37
CA THR A 16 10.29 2.34 -8.43
C THR A 16 9.97 1.02 -7.74
N LEU A 17 9.80 -0.07 -8.49
CA LEU A 17 9.48 -1.38 -7.94
C LEU A 17 10.61 -1.95 -7.07
N ILE A 18 11.88 -1.73 -7.43
CA ILE A 18 13.04 -2.13 -6.60
C ILE A 18 13.01 -1.41 -5.24
N VAL A 19 12.76 -0.10 -5.23
CA VAL A 19 12.66 0.66 -3.98
C VAL A 19 11.49 0.16 -3.11
N LEU A 20 10.36 -0.15 -3.73
CA LEU A 20 9.19 -0.68 -3.03
C LEU A 20 9.34 -2.17 -2.61
N ALA A 21 10.37 -2.88 -3.09
CA ALA A 21 10.65 -4.24 -2.63
C ALA A 21 11.30 -4.26 -1.23
N ILE A 22 11.91 -3.17 -0.79
CA ILE A 22 12.58 -3.06 0.52
C ILE A 22 11.52 -2.71 1.58
N PRO A 23 11.23 -3.55 2.60
CA PRO A 23 10.03 -3.39 3.43
C PRO A 23 9.87 -2.04 4.12
N LEU A 24 10.90 -1.56 4.83
CA LEU A 24 10.84 -0.28 5.55
C LEU A 24 10.88 0.93 4.60
N VAL A 25 11.69 0.84 3.56
CA VAL A 25 11.83 1.91 2.56
C VAL A 25 10.56 2.03 1.72
N ASN A 26 9.92 0.91 1.38
CA ASN A 26 8.64 0.87 0.67
C ASN A 26 7.62 1.77 1.36
N LEU A 27 7.36 1.53 2.65
CA LEU A 27 6.36 2.27 3.39
C LEU A 27 6.66 3.78 3.37
N VAL A 28 7.88 4.19 3.69
CA VAL A 28 8.29 5.61 3.69
C VAL A 28 8.16 6.21 2.29
N MET A 29 8.67 5.52 1.27
CA MET A 29 8.70 6.03 -0.10
C MET A 29 7.30 6.12 -0.72
N LEU A 30 6.35 5.27 -0.33
CA LEU A 30 4.95 5.41 -0.73
C LEU A 30 4.35 6.74 -0.27
N PHE A 31 4.64 7.19 0.96
CA PHE A 31 4.19 8.50 1.43
C PHE A 31 4.95 9.64 0.73
N VAL A 32 6.28 9.53 0.63
CA VAL A 32 7.11 10.57 -0.02
C VAL A 32 6.66 10.79 -1.47
N TRP A 33 6.49 9.72 -2.24
CA TRP A 33 6.06 9.82 -3.64
C TRP A 33 4.56 10.07 -3.79
N GLY A 34 3.73 9.52 -2.91
CA GLY A 34 2.28 9.70 -2.94
C GLY A 34 1.84 11.13 -2.65
N PHE A 35 2.54 11.86 -1.79
CA PHE A 35 2.09 13.18 -1.32
C PHE A 35 3.02 14.34 -1.68
N SER A 36 4.14 14.09 -2.38
CA SER A 36 5.03 15.16 -2.85
C SER A 36 4.54 15.80 -4.15
N SER A 37 4.50 17.13 -4.18
CA SER A 37 4.20 17.94 -5.37
C SER A 37 5.27 17.85 -6.47
N LYS A 38 6.46 17.33 -6.16
CA LYS A 38 7.58 17.16 -7.10
C LYS A 38 7.55 15.79 -7.81
N THR A 39 6.70 14.87 -7.39
CA THR A 39 6.63 13.52 -7.97
C THR A 39 5.77 13.52 -9.21
N ASN A 40 6.17 12.74 -10.23
CA ASN A 40 5.35 12.52 -11.41
C ASN A 40 3.92 12.09 -11.01
N PRO A 41 2.86 12.77 -11.49
CA PRO A 41 1.47 12.47 -11.14
C PRO A 41 1.06 11.00 -11.32
N ASN A 42 1.58 10.30 -12.34
CA ASN A 42 1.31 8.88 -12.55
C ASN A 42 1.88 8.02 -11.42
N LYS A 43 3.12 8.31 -11.00
CA LYS A 43 3.77 7.62 -9.88
C LYS A 43 3.12 7.96 -8.54
N ALA A 44 2.79 9.23 -8.32
CA ALA A 44 2.11 9.67 -7.12
C ALA A 44 0.75 8.96 -6.95
N ASN A 45 -0.04 8.87 -8.03
CA ASN A 45 -1.32 8.17 -8.02
C ASN A 45 -1.16 6.66 -7.79
N PHE A 46 -0.15 6.03 -8.39
CA PHE A 46 0.19 4.64 -8.09
C PHE A 46 0.49 4.43 -6.60
N CYS A 47 1.33 5.28 -5.99
CA CYS A 47 1.67 5.18 -4.56
C CYS A 47 0.43 5.39 -3.67
N LYS A 48 -0.44 6.36 -4.00
CA LYS A 48 -1.72 6.55 -3.28
C LYS A 48 -2.63 5.33 -3.39
N ALA A 49 -2.78 4.77 -4.58
CA ALA A 49 -3.60 3.56 -4.79
C ALA A 49 -3.03 2.38 -4.00
N TYR A 50 -1.71 2.20 -4.01
CA TYR A 50 -1.04 1.16 -3.23
C TYR A 50 -1.30 1.30 -1.73
N LEU A 51 -1.20 2.52 -1.17
CA LEU A 51 -1.51 2.80 0.23
C LEU A 51 -2.97 2.50 0.59
N VAL A 52 -3.92 2.88 -0.28
CA VAL A 52 -5.34 2.58 -0.08
C VAL A 52 -5.57 1.06 -0.05
N ILE A 53 -5.00 0.33 -1.01
CA ILE A 53 -5.13 -1.13 -1.06
C ILE A 53 -4.49 -1.79 0.16
N MET A 54 -3.31 -1.33 0.60
CA MET A 54 -2.69 -1.79 1.85
C MET A 54 -3.61 -1.56 3.05
N ALA A 55 -4.20 -0.37 3.18
CA ALA A 55 -5.11 -0.05 4.28
C ALA A 55 -6.36 -0.94 4.27
N VAL A 56 -6.92 -1.22 3.10
CA VAL A 56 -8.07 -2.14 2.96
C VAL A 56 -7.70 -3.55 3.42
N PHE A 57 -6.59 -4.12 2.94
CA PHE A 57 -6.15 -5.44 3.37
C PHE A 57 -5.81 -5.51 4.85
N PHE A 58 -5.23 -4.44 5.41
CA PHE A 58 -4.95 -4.34 6.84
C PHE A 58 -6.23 -4.39 7.68
N VAL A 59 -7.27 -3.66 7.28
CA VAL A 59 -8.59 -3.70 7.95
C VAL A 59 -9.22 -5.09 7.83
N LEU A 60 -9.22 -5.69 6.63
CA LEU A 60 -9.74 -7.03 6.42
C LEU A 60 -9.01 -8.09 7.27
N TYR A 61 -7.68 -7.97 7.40
CA TYR A 61 -6.87 -8.83 8.24
C TYR A 61 -7.28 -8.73 9.72
N ILE A 62 -7.47 -7.52 10.24
CA ILE A 62 -7.94 -7.30 11.62
C ILE A 62 -9.33 -7.91 11.81
N LEU A 63 -10.26 -7.68 10.88
CA LEU A 63 -11.61 -8.24 10.98
C LEU A 63 -11.58 -9.77 11.02
N LEU A 64 -10.78 -10.41 10.16
CA LEU A 64 -10.61 -11.86 10.16
C LEU A 64 -10.00 -12.34 11.49
N ALA A 65 -8.98 -11.67 12.00
CA ALA A 65 -8.35 -12.02 13.28
C ALA A 65 -9.32 -11.92 14.46
N VAL A 66 -10.20 -10.91 14.49
CA VAL A 66 -11.23 -10.76 15.52
C VAL A 66 -12.28 -11.87 15.41
N VAL A 67 -12.79 -12.17 14.22
CA VAL A 67 -13.79 -13.23 14.02
C VAL A 67 -13.23 -14.60 14.43
N LEU A 68 -12.03 -14.93 13.99
CA LEU A 68 -11.38 -16.20 14.34
C LEU A 68 -10.94 -16.26 15.81
N GLY A 69 -10.40 -15.16 16.35
CA GLY A 69 -9.96 -15.07 17.75
C GLY A 69 -11.12 -15.15 18.75
N LEU A 70 -12.26 -14.53 18.44
CA LEU A 70 -13.49 -14.70 19.22
C LEU A 70 -14.04 -16.12 19.07
N GLY A 71 -14.09 -16.68 17.86
CA GLY A 71 -14.52 -18.06 17.63
C GLY A 71 -13.70 -19.10 18.39
N GLY A 72 -12.38 -18.93 18.46
CA GLY A 72 -11.48 -19.78 19.25
C GLY A 72 -11.64 -19.61 20.77
N ALA A 73 -12.03 -18.42 21.24
CA ALA A 73 -12.35 -18.19 22.65
C ALA A 73 -13.68 -18.84 23.07
N PHE A 74 -14.68 -18.88 22.18
CA PHE A 74 -15.96 -19.54 22.44
C PHE A 74 -15.89 -21.08 22.35
N SER A 75 -14.92 -21.66 21.64
CA SER A 75 -14.75 -23.13 21.57
C SER A 75 -13.88 -23.72 22.68
N GLY A 76 -13.27 -22.87 23.52
CA GLY A 76 -12.39 -23.29 24.64
C GLY A 76 -13.08 -23.30 26.01
N GLY A 77 -14.37 -23.00 26.07
CA GLY A 77 -15.14 -22.89 27.31
C GLY A 77 -15.78 -24.19 27.84
N ASP A 78 -15.66 -25.30 27.11
CA ASP A 78 -16.29 -26.59 27.43
C ASP A 78 -15.28 -27.70 27.82
N GLN A 79 -14.17 -27.34 28.50
CA GLN A 79 -13.22 -28.31 29.10
C GLN A 79 -13.13 -28.14 30.61
#